data_AF-A0A0X1L358-F1
#
_entry.id   AF-A0A0X1L358-F1
#
_cell.length_a   1.000
_cell.length_b   1.000
_cell.length_c   1.000
_cell.angle_alpha   90.00
_cell.angle_beta   90.00
_cell.angle_gamma   90.00
#
_symmetry.space_group_name_H-M   'P 1'
#
loop_
_entity.id
_entity.type
_entity.pdbx_description
1 polymer ?
#
loop_
_entity_poly.entity_id
_entity_poly.type
_entity_poly.pdbx_seq_one_letter_code
_entity_poly.pdbx_strand_id
1 'polypeptide(L)' 'MTVTEQQFMGDHCRYLIDAHGTQLIATSSQPLELGQAVSVNIDTQGVLAFA' A
#
# COMPACT_ATOMS: atom_id res chain seq x y z
N MET A 1 0.35 -0.88 10.39
CA MET A 1 -0.15 -0.21 9.18
C MET A 1 -1.44 -0.89 8.77
N THR A 2 -2.42 -0.13 8.29
CA THR A 2 -3.79 -0.63 8.09
C THR A 2 -4.30 -0.28 6.70
N VAL A 3 -4.92 -1.25 6.01
CA VAL A 3 -5.56 -1.00 4.71
C VAL A 3 -6.80 -0.14 4.90
N THR A 4 -6.86 1.02 4.24
CA THR A 4 -7.99 1.96 4.31
C THR A 4 -8.82 1.99 3.04
N GLU A 5 -8.23 1.64 1.89
CA GLU A 5 -8.93 1.53 0.60
C GLU A 5 -8.36 0.40 -0.25
N GLN A 6 -9.20 -0.17 -1.12
CA GLN A 6 -8.84 -1.20 -2.09
C GLN A 6 -9.44 -0.89 -3.46
N GLN A 7 -8.65 -1.08 -4.52
CA GLN A 7 -9.11 -1.04 -5.90
C GLN A 7 -8.59 -2.27 -6.66
N PHE A 8 -9.48 -3.03 -7.29
CA PHE A 8 -9.14 -4.18 -8.12
C PHE A 8 -8.80 -3.74 -9.55
N MET A 9 -7.59 -4.07 -10.01
CA MET A 9 -7.04 -3.61 -11.29
C MET A 9 -7.05 -4.70 -12.38
N GLY A 10 -7.63 -5.87 -12.10
CA GLY A 10 -7.71 -7.00 -13.02
C GLY A 10 -6.85 -8.18 -12.59
N ASP A 11 -5.54 -7.99 -12.48
CA ASP A 11 -4.58 -9.04 -12.07
C ASP A 11 -3.99 -8.81 -10.66
N HIS A 12 -4.10 -7.59 -10.13
CA HIS A 12 -3.69 -7.22 -8.79
C HIS A 12 -4.62 -6.19 -8.18
N CYS A 13 -4.42 -5.91 -6.90
CA CYS A 13 -5.08 -4.83 -6.20
C CYS A 13 -4.10 -3.70 -5.87
N ARG A 14 -4.62 -2.48 -5.90
CA ARG A 14 -3.98 -1.30 -5.33
C ARG A 14 -4.62 -1.02 -3.97
N TYR A 15 -3.78 -0.70 -3.00
CA TYR A 15 -4.18 -0.43 -1.63
C TYR A 15 -3.72 0.95 -1.20
N LEU A 16 -4.60 1.65 -0.48
CA LEU A 16 -4.20 2.78 0.36
C LEU A 16 -3.99 2.24 1.77
N ILE A 17 -2.82 2.53 2.34
CA ILE A 17 -2.41 2.00 3.64
C ILE A 17 -2.06 3.18 4.55
N ASP A 18 -2.68 3.25 5.72
CA ASP A 18 -2.24 4.16 6.77
C ASP A 18 -1.00 3.57 7.49
N ALA A 19 0.08 4.34 7.44
CA ALA A 19 1.31 4.10 8.16
C ALA A 19 1.55 5.27 9.14
N HIS A 20 0.90 5.19 10.30
CA HIS A 20 1.07 6.17 11.38
C HIS A 20 0.73 7.60 10.94
N GLY A 21 -0.38 7.77 10.22
CA GLY A 21 -0.83 9.06 9.68
C GLY A 21 -0.21 9.44 8.33
N THR A 22 0.72 8.65 7.80
CA THR A 22 1.19 8.78 6.41
C THR A 22 0.46 7.77 5.53
N GLN A 23 -0.14 8.24 4.43
CA GLN A 23 -0.76 7.34 3.46
C GLN A 23 0.27 6.82 2.46
N LEU A 24 0.34 5.50 2.35
CA LEU A 24 1.16 4.79 1.38
C LEU A 24 0.27 4.15 0.31
N ILE A 25 0.77 4.11 -0.92
CA ILE A 25 0.14 3.37 -2.00
C ILE A 25 0.98 2.12 -2.25
N ALA A 26 0.33 0.96 -2.15
CA ALA A 26 0.97 -0.33 -2.41
C ALA A 26 0.18 -1.13 -3.44
N THR A 27 0.85 -2.04 -4.13
CA THR A 27 0.23 -3.01 -5.03
C THR A 27 0.55 -4.43 -4.57
N SER A 28 -0.43 -5.34 -4.68
CA SER A 28 -0.24 -6.76 -4.39
C SER A 28 -1.25 -7.59 -5.17
N SER A 29 -0.83 -8.77 -5.64
CA SER A 29 -1.75 -9.77 -6.21
C SER A 29 -2.56 -10.50 -5.14
N GLN A 30 -2.17 -10.36 -3.87
CA GLN A 30 -2.84 -11.00 -2.75
C GLN A 30 -4.05 -10.16 -2.32
N PRO A 31 -5.26 -10.75 -2.21
CA PRO A 31 -6.43 -10.04 -1.72
C PRO A 31 -6.26 -9.73 -0.22
N LEU A 32 -6.25 -8.43 0.09
CA LEU A 32 -6.27 -7.88 1.45
C LEU A 32 -7.61 -7.18 1.70
N GLU A 33 -8.07 -7.23 2.94
CA GLU A 33 -9.34 -6.65 3.37
C GLU A 33 -9.17 -5.23 3.94
N LEU A 34 -10.24 -4.43 3.90
CA LEU A 34 -10.28 -3.14 4.60
C LEU A 34 -10.13 -3.36 6.12
N GLY A 35 -9.32 -2.52 6.77
CA GLY A 35 -9.00 -2.66 8.19
C GLY A 35 -7.95 -3.73 8.51
N GLN A 36 -7.48 -4.49 7.52
CA GLN A 36 -6.45 -5.51 7.73
C GLN A 36 -5.11 -4.87 8.11
N ALA A 37 -4.48 -5.40 9.16
CA ALA A 37 -3.12 -5.05 9.53
C ALA A 37 -2.12 -5.69 8.57
N VAL A 38 -1.17 -4.89 8.08
CA VAL A 38 -0.17 -5.32 7.09
C VAL A 38 1.23 -4.79 7.43
N SER A 39 2.24 -5.47 6.88
CA SER A 39 3.62 -4.97 6.83
C SER A 39 3.90 -4.50 5.40
N VAL A 40 4.45 -3.29 5.26
CA VAL A 40 4.83 -2.73 3.95
C VAL A 40 6.35 -2.74 3.85
N ASN A 41 6.88 -3.33 2.79
CA ASN A 41 8.28 -3.22 2.44
C ASN A 41 8.46 -2.07 1.44
N ILE A 42 9.31 -1.11 1.77
CA ILE A 42 9.64 0.01 0.88
C ILE A 42 10.95 -0.34 0.20
N ASP A 43 10.90 -0.60 -1.10
CA ASP A 43 12.11 -0.68 -1.90
C ASP A 43 12.67 0.74 -2.08
N THR A 44 13.91 0.93 -1.61
CA THR A 44 14.59 2.23 -1.70
C THR A 44 15.31 2.41 -3.04
N GLN A 45 15.35 1.38 -3.88
CA GLN A 45 15.87 1.50 -5.24
C GLN A 45 14.92 2.34 -6.09
N GLY A 46 15.41 3.47 -6.60
CA GLY A 46 14.62 4.39 -7.40
C GLY A 46 13.82 5.43 -6.59
N VAL A 47 14.13 5.62 -5.30
CA VAL A 47 13.56 6.72 -4.52
C VAL A 47 13.94 8.07 -5.15
N LEU A 48 12.93 8.89 -5.40
CA LEU A 48 13.08 10.27 -5.82
C LEU A 48 12.87 11.17 -4.60
N ALA A 49 13.88 11.96 -4.25
CA ALA A 49 13.80 12.97 -3.22
C ALA A 49 13.67 14.35 -3.86
N PHE A 50 12.78 15.17 -3.32
CA PHE A 50 12.56 16.56 -3.75
C PHE A 50 12.73 17.48 -2.53
N ALA A 51 13.25 18.69 -2.77
CA ALA A 51 13.48 19.72 -1.74
C ALA A 51 12.26 20.63 -1.57
#